data_AF-A0A2E8GG24-F1
#
_entry.id   AF-A0A2E8GG24-F1
#
_cell.length_a   1.000
_cell.length_b   1.000
_cell.length_c   1.000
_cell.angle_alpha   90.00
_cell.angle_beta   90.00
_cell.angle_gamma   90.00
#
_symmetry.space_group_name_H-M   'P 1'
#
loop_
_entity.id
_entity.type
_entity.pdbx_description
1 polymer ?
#
loop_
_entity_poly.entity_id
_entity_poly.type
_entity_poly.pdbx_seq_one_letter_code
_entity_poly.pdbx_strand_id
1 'polypeptide(L)'
;MKQGSLYEALFQIGALILAGIIVHATYVTVIRPNADLIQEQQNVLQQTDENFVPERSVFIILRDFEQETCIILMLWAIAIIG
;
A
#
# COMPACT_ATOMS: atom_id res chain seq x y z
N MET A 1 24.59 -17.64 21.38
CA MET A 1 23.54 -16.62 21.18
C MET A 1 23.96 -15.40 21.99
N LYS A 2 24.77 -14.52 21.38
CA LYS A 2 25.38 -13.36 22.06
C LYS A 2 24.29 -12.31 22.32
N GLN A 3 24.32 -11.69 23.50
CA GLN A 3 23.33 -10.73 23.97
C GLN A 3 23.14 -9.55 23.00
N GLY A 4 21.88 -9.33 22.59
CA GLY A 4 21.37 -8.15 21.87
C GLY A 4 19.85 -7.91 22.08
N SER A 5 19.25 -8.52 23.12
CA SER A 5 17.82 -8.89 23.09
C SER A 5 16.78 -7.74 23.10
N LEU A 6 17.10 -6.56 23.65
CA LEU A 6 16.13 -5.46 23.76
C LEU A 6 16.27 -4.43 22.64
N TYR A 7 17.50 -4.04 22.31
CA TYR A 7 17.75 -3.03 21.28
C TYR A 7 17.28 -3.51 19.90
N GLU A 8 17.61 -4.74 19.53
CA GLU A 8 17.16 -5.35 18.28
C GLU A 8 15.62 -5.44 18.23
N ALA A 9 14.98 -5.82 19.33
CA ALA A 9 13.52 -5.87 19.42
C ALA A 9 12.88 -4.48 19.27
N LEU A 10 13.43 -3.46 19.94
CA LEU A 10 12.96 -2.08 19.81
C LEU A 10 13.14 -1.55 18.39
N PHE A 11 14.26 -1.87 17.75
CA PHE A 11 14.50 -1.53 16.36
C PHE A 11 13.49 -2.21 15.43
N GLN A 12 13.27 -3.51 15.56
CA GLN A 12 12.31 -4.25 14.72
C GLN A 12 10.88 -3.76 14.89
N ILE A 13 10.43 -3.50 16.12
CA ILE A 13 9.09 -2.96 16.40
C ILE A 13 8.98 -1.53 15.85
N GLY A 14 10.00 -0.69 16.07
CA GLY A 14 10.04 0.67 15.55
C GLY A 14 10.00 0.72 14.02
N ALA A 15 10.75 -0.17 13.36
CA ALA A 15 10.75 -0.30 11.91
C ALA A 15 9.38 -0.74 11.37
N LEU A 16 8.73 -1.71 12.00
CA LEU A 16 7.38 -2.15 11.60
C LEU A 16 6.35 -1.03 11.73
N ILE A 17 6.37 -0.31 12.86
CA ILE A 17 5.48 0.83 13.10
C ILE A 17 5.72 1.92 12.06
N LEU A 18 6.99 2.28 11.80
CA LEU A 18 7.33 3.32 10.84
C LEU A 18 6.91 2.92 9.40
N ALA A 19 7.17 1.68 8.99
CA ALA A 19 6.70 1.15 7.71
C ALA A 19 5.18 1.20 7.61
N GLY A 20 4.47 0.78 8.68
CA GLY A 20 3.02 0.86 8.77
C GLY A 20 2.50 2.28 8.61
N ILE A 21 3.05 3.26 9.34
CA ILE A 21 2.62 4.66 9.28
C ILE A 21 2.83 5.24 7.88
N ILE A 22 4.02 5.06 7.30
CA ILE A 22 4.35 5.65 5.99
C ILE A 22 3.45 5.05 4.91
N VAL A 23 3.36 3.71 4.84
CA VAL A 23 2.55 3.04 3.82
C VAL A 23 1.08 3.37 4.01
N HIS A 24 0.55 3.28 5.23
CA HIS A 24 -0.86 3.58 5.50
C HIS A 24 -1.21 5.03 5.15
N ALA A 25 -0.35 5.99 5.50
CA ALA A 25 -0.55 7.39 5.15
C ALA A 25 -0.58 7.57 3.63
N THR A 26 0.34 6.95 2.87
CA THR A 26 0.31 6.96 1.40
C THR A 26 -0.97 6.32 0.84
N TYR A 27 -1.43 5.21 1.43
CA TYR A 27 -2.64 4.53 0.99
C TYR A 27 -3.90 5.38 1.18
N VAL A 28 -4.06 5.99 2.35
CA VAL A 28 -5.23 6.80 2.70
C VAL A 28 -5.24 8.14 1.97
N THR A 29 -4.08 8.79 1.79
CA THR A 29 -4.02 10.15 1.22
C THR A 29 -3.83 10.16 -0.30
N VAL A 30 -3.26 9.11 -0.88
CA VAL A 30 -2.93 9.07 -2.30
C VAL A 30 -3.59 7.88 -3.00
N ILE A 31 -3.35 6.64 -2.57
CA ILE A 31 -3.73 5.47 -3.39
C ILE A 31 -5.24 5.31 -3.50
N ARG A 32 -5.95 5.21 -2.37
CA ARG A 32 -7.40 4.96 -2.38
C ARG A 32 -8.20 6.11 -2.99
N PRO A 33 -7.95 7.39 -2.64
CA PRO A 33 -8.68 8.50 -3.25
C PRO A 33 -8.53 8.52 -4.77
N ASN A 34 -7.32 8.31 -5.30
CA ASN A 34 -7.11 8.28 -6.74
C ASN A 34 -7.74 7.03 -7.40
N ALA A 35 -7.70 5.87 -6.74
CA ALA A 35 -8.36 4.67 -7.24
C ALA A 35 -9.89 4.84 -7.35
N ASP A 36 -10.50 5.46 -6.33
CA ASP A 36 -11.94 5.74 -6.30
C ASP A 36 -12.35 6.71 -7.40
N LEU A 37 -11.62 7.82 -7.55
CA LEU A 37 -11.88 8.81 -8.60
C LEU A 37 -11.75 8.23 -10.01
N ILE A 38 -10.71 7.43 -10.28
CA ILE A 38 -10.51 6.81 -11.59
C ILE A 38 -11.62 5.80 -11.87
N GLN A 39 -11.98 4.98 -10.88
CA GLN A 39 -13.03 3.98 -11.04
C GLN A 39 -14.40 4.62 -11.28
N GLU A 40 -14.72 5.71 -10.57
CA GLU A 40 -15.94 6.48 -10.80
C GLU A 40 -15.99 7.04 -12.23
N GLN A 41 -14.92 7.68 -12.71
CA GLN A 41 -14.84 8.18 -14.09
C GLN A 41 -15.02 7.05 -15.12
N GLN A 42 -14.35 5.92 -14.92
CA GLN A 42 -14.48 4.78 -15.83
C GLN A 42 -15.90 4.20 -15.82
N ASN A 43 -16.58 4.16 -14.67
CA ASN A 43 -17.96 3.70 -14.58
C ASN A 43 -18.93 4.63 -15.34
N VAL A 44 -18.74 5.95 -15.27
CA VAL A 44 -19.53 6.91 -16.04
C VAL A 44 -19.32 6.71 -17.54
N LEU A 45 -18.07 6.56 -17.97
CA LEU A 45 -17.74 6.36 -19.39
C LEU A 45 -18.35 5.06 -19.94
N GLN A 46 -18.30 3.97 -19.17
CA GLN A 46 -18.95 2.70 -19.52
C GLN A 46 -20.48 2.81 -19.69
N GLN A 47 -21.12 3.71 -18.94
CA GLN A 47 -22.57 3.93 -19.06
C GLN A 47 -22.94 4.75 -20.30
N THR A 48 -22.03 5.61 -20.75
CA THR A 48 -22.26 6.51 -21.89
C THR A 48 -21.80 5.97 -23.24
N ASP A 49 -20.86 5.02 -23.24
CA ASP A 49 -20.29 4.42 -24.44
C ASP A 49 -20.18 2.89 -24.30
N GLU A 50 -20.99 2.16 -25.06
CA GLU A 50 -21.03 0.70 -25.07
C GLU A 50 -19.72 0.05 -25.56
N ASN A 51 -18.87 0.79 -26.27
CA ASN A 51 -17.57 0.29 -26.75
C ASN A 51 -16.40 0.70 -25.86
N PHE A 52 -16.66 1.36 -24.73
CA PHE A 52 -15.61 1.84 -23.83
C PHE A 52 -14.86 0.67 -23.19
N VAL A 53 -13.52 0.73 -23.26
CA VAL A 53 -12.62 -0.23 -22.62
C VAL A 53 -11.90 0.46 -21.46
N PRO A 54 -12.07 0.03 -20.21
CA PRO A 54 -11.43 0.66 -19.06
C PRO A 54 -9.90 0.51 -19.11
N GLU A 55 -9.19 1.62 -18.87
CA GLU A 55 -7.74 1.61 -18.79
C GLU A 55 -7.24 1.03 -17.46
N ARG A 56 -6.12 0.30 -17.50
CA ARG A 56 -5.48 -0.22 -16.29
C ARG A 56 -4.85 0.91 -15.49
N SER A 57 -5.22 1.00 -14.22
CA SER A 57 -4.67 2.00 -13.29
C SER A 57 -3.84 1.33 -12.19
N VAL A 58 -2.63 1.84 -11.97
CA VAL A 58 -1.77 1.41 -10.85
C VAL A 58 -2.44 1.66 -9.51
N PHE A 59 -3.18 2.76 -9.35
CA PHE A 59 -3.92 3.05 -8.12
C PHE A 59 -5.01 2.01 -7.84
N ILE A 60 -5.73 1.57 -8.89
CA ILE A 60 -6.75 0.53 -8.75
C ILE A 60 -6.10 -0.81 -8.39
N ILE A 61 -4.99 -1.17 -9.05
CA ILE A 61 -4.24 -2.42 -8.77
C ILE A 61 -3.75 -2.45 -7.32
N LEU A 62 -3.33 -1.30 -6.77
CA LEU A 62 -2.78 -1.22 -5.42
C LEU A 62 -3.81 -0.98 -4.32
N ARG A 63 -5.09 -0.67 -4.60
CA ARG A 63 -6.02 -0.15 -3.56
C ARG A 63 -6.31 -1.14 -2.42
N ASP A 64 -6.14 -2.43 -2.67
CA ASP A 64 -6.55 -3.50 -1.77
C ASP A 64 -5.70 -3.55 -0.48
N PHE A 65 -6.35 -3.89 0.63
CA PHE A 65 -5.71 -4.03 1.93
C PHE A 65 -4.60 -5.10 1.94
N GLU A 66 -4.71 -6.12 1.07
CA GLU A 66 -3.66 -7.12 0.91
C GLU A 66 -2.36 -6.49 0.39
N GLN A 67 -2.44 -5.61 -0.62
CA GLN A 67 -1.27 -4.93 -1.18
C GLN A 67 -0.64 -3.98 -0.16
N GLU A 68 -1.47 -3.27 0.61
CA GLU A 68 -1.02 -2.42 1.71
C GLU A 68 -0.18 -3.22 2.72
N THR A 69 -0.75 -4.34 3.18
CA THR A 69 -0.10 -5.23 4.16
C THR A 69 1.17 -5.85 3.58
N CYS A 70 1.14 -6.29 2.32
CA CYS A 70 2.29 -6.86 1.62
C CYS A 70 3.46 -5.86 1.55
N ILE A 71 3.20 -4.61 1.20
CA ILE A 71 4.24 -3.57 1.12
C ILE A 71 4.79 -3.23 2.51
N ILE A 72 3.95 -3.14 3.54
CA ILE A 72 4.39 -2.95 4.94
C ILE A 72 5.36 -4.06 5.35
N LEU A 73 4.97 -5.32 5.14
CA LEU A 73 5.78 -6.48 5.52
C LEU A 73 7.06 -6.59 4.68
N MET A 74 7.01 -6.22 3.39
CA MET A 74 8.19 -6.17 2.53
C MET A 74 9.21 -5.14 3.04
N LEU A 75 8.77 -3.92 3.33
CA LEU A 75 9.65 -2.87 3.87
C LEU A 75 10.24 -3.27 5.23
N TRP A 76 9.42 -3.89 6.08
CA TRP A 76 9.88 -4.41 7.36
C TRP A 76 10.90 -5.54 7.21
N ALA A 77 10.67 -6.48 6.29
CA ALA A 77 11.61 -7.56 6.00
C ALA A 77 12.95 -7.03 5.47
N ILE A 78 12.93 -6.01 4.59
CA ILE A 78 14.14 -5.33 4.13
C ILE A 78 14.89 -4.70 5.32
N ALA A 79 14.19 -4.08 6.25
CA ALA A 79 14.81 -3.49 7.45
C ALA A 79 15.40 -4.53 8.42
N ILE A 80 14.91 -5.78 8.41
CA ILE A 80 15.46 -6.88 9.21
C ILE A 80 16.72 -7.48 8.59
N ILE A 81 16.76 -7.59 7.25
CA ILE A 81 17.86 -8.23 6.51
C ILE A 81 19.02 -7.26 6.25
N GLY A 82 18.73 -5.96 6.18
CA GLY A 82 19.69 -4.89 5.91
C GLY A 82 20.67 -4.57 7.04
#